data_AF-A0A7C6F0E0-F1
#
_entry.id   AF-A0A7C6F0E0-F1
#
_cell.length_a   1.000
_cell.length_b   1.000
_cell.length_c   1.000
_cell.angle_alpha   90.00
_cell.angle_beta   90.00
_cell.angle_gamma   90.00
#
_symmetry.space_group_name_H-M   'P 1'
#
loop_
_entity.id
_entity.type
_entity.pdbx_description
1 polymer ?
#
loop_
_entity_poly.entity_id
_entity_poly.type
_entity_poly.pdbx_seq_one_letter_code
_entity_poly.pdbx_strand_id
1 'polypeptide(L)'
;KLTPNANNGVGIRTPMGCDAAYCGMEIQILDDTGDKYANLQPYQYHGSIYGVVPAKRGHLKPVGEWNTEEIMCQGRHVKVTLNGVVIVDANLDEVEPMDHRDHPGLKREKGYIGFLGHGTRVEFRNIRIKELKQ
;
A
#
# COMPACT_ATOMS: atom_id res chain seq x y z
N LYS A 1 -7.03 5.62 -10.33
CA LYS A 1 -7.47 4.86 -11.53
C LYS A 1 -6.27 4.17 -12.14
N LEU A 2 -6.38 2.87 -12.39
CA LEU A 2 -5.31 2.03 -12.93
C LEU A 2 -5.41 1.94 -14.45
N THR A 3 -4.27 1.82 -15.13
CA THR A 3 -4.20 1.30 -16.50
C THR A 3 -3.95 -0.21 -16.46
N PRO A 4 -4.20 -0.97 -17.55
CA PRO A 4 -3.88 -2.39 -17.58
C PRO A 4 -2.43 -2.61 -17.17
N ASN A 5 -2.18 -3.63 -16.35
CA ASN A 5 -0.84 -3.96 -15.90
C ASN A 5 -0.17 -2.84 -15.08
N ALA A 6 -0.93 -1.90 -14.50
CA ALA A 6 -0.36 -0.83 -13.68
C ALA A 6 0.25 -1.35 -12.38
N ASN A 7 1.32 -0.69 -11.96
CA ASN A 7 2.03 -0.90 -10.70
C ASN A 7 2.55 0.44 -10.18
N ASN A 8 2.29 0.69 -8.92
CA ASN A 8 2.67 1.86 -8.17
C ASN A 8 2.58 1.53 -6.66
N GLY A 9 2.82 2.49 -5.80
CA GLY A 9 2.58 2.33 -4.37
C GLY A 9 2.41 3.67 -3.67
N VAL A 10 1.84 3.61 -2.47
CA VAL A 10 1.84 4.73 -1.53
C VAL A 10 2.83 4.41 -0.41
N GLY A 11 3.95 5.11 -0.39
CA GLY A 11 4.87 5.09 0.73
C GLY A 11 4.24 5.80 1.93
N ILE A 12 4.26 5.15 3.10
CA ILE A 12 3.88 5.73 4.39
C ILE A 12 5.07 5.67 5.34
N ARG A 13 5.18 6.67 6.23
CA ARG A 13 6.30 6.83 7.19
C ARG A 13 7.68 6.75 6.53
N THR A 14 7.76 7.17 5.28
CA THR A 14 8.96 7.06 4.45
C THR A 14 9.95 8.16 4.83
N PRO A 15 11.23 7.85 5.10
CA PRO A 15 12.27 8.88 5.25
C PRO A 15 12.68 9.45 3.89
N MET A 16 13.22 10.67 3.87
CA MET A 16 13.68 11.29 2.61
C MET A 16 14.99 10.64 2.13
N GLY A 17 15.21 10.59 0.81
CA GLY A 17 16.49 10.19 0.21
C GLY A 17 16.76 8.68 0.16
N CYS A 18 15.71 7.86 0.17
CA CYS A 18 15.82 6.40 0.17
C CYS A 18 14.72 5.75 -0.68
N ASP A 19 14.85 4.45 -0.96
CA ASP A 19 13.79 3.67 -1.56
C ASP A 19 12.67 3.44 -0.53
N ALA A 20 11.53 4.06 -0.76
CA ALA A 20 10.41 4.09 0.14
C ALA A 20 9.76 2.72 0.38
N ALA A 21 9.84 1.81 -0.59
CA ALA A 21 9.28 0.47 -0.47
C ALA A 21 9.94 -0.34 0.64
N TYR A 22 11.23 -0.09 0.88
CA TYR A 22 12.03 -0.82 1.89
C TYR A 22 12.34 0.03 3.12
N CYS A 23 12.59 1.32 2.94
CA CYS A 23 12.98 2.20 4.04
C CYS A 23 11.78 2.77 4.81
N GLY A 24 10.62 2.83 4.17
CA GLY A 24 9.31 3.12 4.74
C GLY A 24 8.45 1.85 4.77
N MET A 25 7.14 2.02 4.66
CA MET A 25 6.24 0.93 4.28
C MET A 25 5.50 1.34 3.01
N GLU A 26 5.28 0.41 2.11
CA GLU A 26 4.49 0.63 0.89
C GLU A 26 3.11 0.00 1.05
N ILE A 27 2.07 0.78 0.80
CA ILE A 27 0.73 0.26 0.48
C ILE A 27 0.66 0.08 -1.03
N GLN A 28 0.54 -1.16 -1.45
CA GLN A 28 0.66 -1.56 -2.85
C GLN A 28 -0.47 -0.99 -3.72
N ILE A 29 -0.15 -0.44 -4.89
CA ILE A 29 -1.13 -0.06 -5.91
C ILE A 29 -0.86 -0.88 -7.17
N LEU A 30 -1.62 -1.96 -7.32
CA LEU A 30 -1.47 -2.90 -8.43
C LEU A 30 -2.78 -3.11 -9.20
N ASP A 31 -2.68 -3.37 -10.49
CA ASP A 31 -3.72 -4.08 -11.24
C ASP A 31 -3.58 -5.59 -10.98
N ASP A 32 -4.36 -6.10 -10.02
CA ASP A 32 -4.38 -7.53 -9.65
C ASP A 32 -4.79 -8.46 -10.80
N THR A 33 -5.41 -7.93 -11.87
CA THR A 33 -5.90 -8.71 -13.01
C THR A 33 -4.90 -8.79 -14.16
N GLY A 34 -3.78 -8.08 -14.07
CA GLY A 34 -2.76 -8.08 -15.11
C GLY A 34 -2.05 -9.43 -15.23
N ASP A 35 -1.95 -9.97 -16.45
CA ASP A 35 -1.34 -11.28 -16.71
C ASP A 35 0.10 -11.40 -16.17
N LYS A 36 0.87 -10.31 -16.17
CA LYS A 36 2.24 -10.29 -15.63
C LYS A 36 2.30 -10.46 -14.11
N TYR A 37 1.17 -10.38 -13.42
CA TYR A 37 1.03 -10.48 -11.97
C TYR A 37 0.23 -11.73 -11.53
N ALA A 38 0.02 -12.68 -12.44
CA ALA A 38 -0.74 -13.90 -12.18
C ALA A 38 -0.18 -14.75 -11.03
N ASN A 39 1.14 -14.70 -10.79
CA ASN A 39 1.85 -15.60 -9.86
C ASN A 39 2.63 -14.83 -8.77
N LEU A 40 2.09 -13.73 -8.27
CA LEU A 40 2.72 -13.01 -7.17
C LEU A 40 2.41 -13.68 -5.82
N GLN A 41 3.26 -13.39 -4.83
CA GLN A 41 2.99 -13.74 -3.44
C GLN A 41 1.82 -12.91 -2.89
N PRO A 42 1.05 -13.44 -1.90
CA PRO A 42 -0.12 -12.76 -1.37
C PRO A 42 0.12 -11.32 -0.90
N TYR A 43 1.30 -11.05 -0.30
CA TYR A 43 1.68 -9.73 0.20
C TYR A 43 2.07 -8.71 -0.89
N GLN A 44 2.06 -9.10 -2.16
CA GLN A 44 2.45 -8.23 -3.29
C GLN A 44 1.25 -7.67 -4.07
N TYR A 45 0.02 -8.04 -3.70
CA TYR A 45 -1.21 -7.59 -4.36
C TYR A 45 -1.75 -6.29 -3.78
N HIS A 46 -2.66 -5.63 -4.51
CA HIS A 46 -3.20 -4.31 -4.21
C HIS A 46 -3.65 -4.14 -2.75
N GLY A 47 -3.29 -3.01 -2.14
CA GLY A 47 -3.63 -2.63 -0.78
C GLY A 47 -2.87 -3.36 0.32
N SER A 48 -2.03 -4.35 -0.02
CA SER A 48 -1.17 -5.03 0.96
C SER A 48 -0.14 -4.04 1.53
N ILE A 49 0.26 -4.27 2.79
CA ILE A 49 1.53 -3.72 3.26
C ILE A 49 2.60 -4.57 2.61
N TYR A 50 3.26 -4.02 1.58
CA TYR A 50 4.12 -4.79 0.69
C TYR A 50 5.21 -5.53 1.46
N GLY A 51 5.29 -6.85 1.27
CA GLY A 51 6.26 -7.71 1.96
C GLY A 51 5.87 -8.15 3.37
N VAL A 52 4.78 -7.60 3.96
CA VAL A 52 4.46 -7.78 5.39
C VAL A 52 3.05 -8.29 5.64
N VAL A 53 2.01 -7.62 5.14
CA VAL A 53 0.61 -7.97 5.45
C VAL A 53 -0.20 -8.08 4.16
N PRO A 54 -0.73 -9.27 3.82
CA PRO A 54 -1.54 -9.45 2.62
C PRO A 54 -2.92 -8.82 2.78
N ALA A 55 -3.38 -8.14 1.74
CA ALA A 55 -4.73 -7.59 1.69
C ALA A 55 -5.78 -8.62 1.26
N LYS A 56 -7.02 -8.42 1.72
CA LYS A 56 -8.19 -9.07 1.12
C LYS A 56 -8.36 -8.58 -0.32
N ARG A 57 -8.38 -9.50 -1.27
CA ARG A 57 -8.51 -9.20 -2.71
C ARG A 57 -9.98 -9.22 -3.15
N GLY A 58 -10.22 -8.75 -4.39
CA GLY A 58 -11.53 -8.82 -5.03
C GLY A 58 -12.42 -7.60 -4.78
N HIS A 59 -11.86 -6.52 -4.22
CA HIS A 59 -12.57 -5.27 -3.97
C HIS A 59 -12.18 -4.14 -4.93
N LEU A 60 -11.25 -4.41 -5.86
CA LEU A 60 -10.93 -3.52 -6.98
C LEU A 60 -12.10 -3.46 -7.96
N LYS A 61 -12.41 -2.25 -8.43
CA LYS A 61 -13.26 -2.05 -9.61
C LYS A 61 -12.50 -2.42 -10.88
N PRO A 62 -13.20 -2.65 -12.02
CA PRO A 62 -12.57 -2.88 -13.30
C PRO A 62 -11.49 -1.86 -13.65
N VAL A 63 -10.45 -2.31 -14.36
CA VAL A 63 -9.36 -1.45 -14.83
C VAL A 63 -9.93 -0.28 -15.66
N GLY A 64 -9.41 0.92 -15.44
CA GLY A 64 -9.95 2.16 -16.01
C GLY A 64 -11.01 2.84 -15.15
N GLU A 65 -11.51 2.21 -14.08
CA GLU A 65 -12.40 2.86 -13.12
C GLU A 65 -11.65 3.51 -11.95
N TRP A 66 -12.36 4.39 -11.25
CA TRP A 66 -11.86 5.04 -10.05
C TRP A 66 -12.17 4.21 -8.80
N ASN A 67 -11.11 3.70 -8.19
CA ASN A 67 -11.11 3.19 -6.82
C ASN A 67 -10.89 4.33 -5.81
N THR A 68 -11.45 4.18 -4.62
CA THR A 68 -11.15 5.02 -3.45
C THR A 68 -10.42 4.18 -2.43
N GLU A 69 -9.22 4.60 -2.03
CA GLU A 69 -8.43 3.96 -0.99
C GLU A 69 -8.23 4.95 0.17
N GLU A 70 -8.41 4.46 1.40
CA GLU A 70 -8.09 5.17 2.63
C GLU A 70 -7.03 4.38 3.39
N ILE A 71 -5.93 5.04 3.72
CA ILE A 71 -4.85 4.50 4.55
C ILE A 71 -4.87 5.24 5.88
N MET A 72 -5.21 4.55 6.95
CA MET A 72 -5.13 5.06 8.31
C MET A 72 -3.89 4.49 9.01
N CYS A 73 -3.12 5.39 9.62
CA CYS A 73 -1.97 5.07 10.43
C CYS A 73 -2.16 5.70 11.82
N GLN A 74 -2.63 4.94 12.80
CA GLN A 74 -2.85 5.42 14.18
C GLN A 74 -1.93 4.67 15.14
N GLY A 75 -0.87 5.32 15.63
CA GLY A 75 0.12 4.66 16.48
C GLY A 75 0.77 3.46 15.77
N ARG A 76 0.55 2.26 16.26
CA ARG A 76 1.04 1.00 15.65
C ARG A 76 -0.01 0.32 14.76
N HIS A 77 -1.25 0.82 14.77
CA HIS A 77 -2.35 0.29 13.98
C HIS A 77 -2.35 0.89 12.57
N VAL A 78 -2.29 0.02 11.56
CA VAL A 78 -2.45 0.37 10.15
C VAL A 78 -3.69 -0.30 9.60
N LYS A 79 -4.56 0.49 8.98
CA LYS A 79 -5.78 0.02 8.33
C LYS A 79 -5.86 0.55 6.91
N VAL A 80 -6.12 -0.33 5.95
CA VAL A 80 -6.35 0.02 4.55
C VAL A 80 -7.78 -0.33 4.19
N THR A 81 -8.53 0.66 3.70
CA THR A 81 -9.91 0.52 3.24
C THR A 81 -9.98 0.80 1.75
N LEU A 82 -10.46 -0.16 0.96
CA LEU A 82 -10.65 -0.02 -0.47
C LEU A 82 -12.15 -0.08 -0.81
N ASN A 83 -12.64 0.97 -1.48
CA ASN A 83 -14.05 1.09 -1.89
C ASN A 83 -15.05 0.83 -0.75
N GLY A 84 -14.72 1.27 0.48
CA GLY A 84 -15.55 1.08 1.67
C GLY A 84 -15.38 -0.25 2.39
N VAL A 85 -14.50 -1.14 1.92
CA VAL A 85 -14.21 -2.42 2.56
C VAL A 85 -12.82 -2.39 3.19
N VAL A 86 -12.71 -2.77 4.47
CA VAL A 86 -11.42 -2.93 5.15
C VAL A 86 -10.72 -4.18 4.60
N ILE A 87 -9.60 -3.95 3.91
CA ILE A 87 -8.81 -4.99 3.25
C ILE A 87 -7.52 -5.34 4.01
N VAL A 88 -7.02 -4.43 4.83
CA VAL A 88 -5.94 -4.68 5.81
C VAL A 88 -6.34 -4.02 7.13
N ASP A 89 -6.12 -4.73 8.23
CA ASP A 89 -6.30 -4.25 9.60
C ASP A 89 -5.23 -4.93 10.46
N ALA A 90 -4.15 -4.21 10.79
CA ALA A 90 -2.93 -4.80 11.34
C ALA A 90 -2.32 -3.95 12.45
N ASN A 91 -1.99 -4.61 13.56
CA ASN A 91 -1.08 -4.06 14.57
C ASN A 91 0.36 -4.38 14.16
N LEU A 92 1.17 -3.36 13.88
CA LEU A 92 2.56 -3.53 13.44
C LEU A 92 3.48 -4.19 14.47
N ASP A 93 3.05 -4.31 15.74
CA ASP A 93 3.81 -5.03 16.77
C ASP A 93 3.53 -6.54 16.78
N GLU A 94 2.55 -7.00 16.00
CA GLU A 94 2.11 -8.39 15.93
C GLU A 94 2.38 -9.04 14.55
N VAL A 95 3.13 -8.34 13.68
CA VAL A 95 3.43 -8.78 12.32
C VAL A 95 4.93 -8.96 12.11
N GLU A 96 5.28 -9.95 11.31
CA GLU A 96 6.64 -10.22 10.87
C GLU A 96 6.71 -10.16 9.34
N PRO A 97 7.79 -9.63 8.74
CA PRO A 97 7.97 -9.63 7.29
C PRO A 97 7.85 -11.03 6.68
N MET A 98 6.96 -11.16 5.70
CA MET A 98 6.72 -12.40 4.96
C MET A 98 7.71 -12.62 3.82
N ASP A 99 8.35 -11.56 3.32
CA ASP A 99 9.33 -11.61 2.24
C ASP A 99 10.77 -11.91 2.71
N HIS A 100 10.95 -12.12 4.02
CA HIS A 100 12.22 -12.37 4.69
C HIS A 100 13.27 -11.26 4.48
N ARG A 101 12.81 -10.02 4.24
CA ARG A 101 13.68 -8.83 4.15
C ARG A 101 13.53 -7.94 5.37
N ASP A 102 14.50 -7.07 5.55
CA ASP A 102 14.41 -6.01 6.56
C ASP A 102 13.46 -4.90 6.08
N HIS A 103 12.47 -4.59 6.91
CA HIS A 103 11.53 -3.48 6.71
C HIS A 103 11.69 -2.45 7.85
N PRO A 104 12.75 -1.62 7.86
CA PRO A 104 12.97 -0.62 8.91
C PRO A 104 11.81 0.36 9.07
N GLY A 105 10.98 0.55 8.04
CA GLY A 105 9.77 1.37 8.13
C GLY A 105 8.73 0.86 9.13
N LEU A 106 8.70 -0.45 9.42
CA LEU A 106 7.82 -1.03 10.44
C LEU A 106 8.08 -0.46 11.84
N LYS A 107 9.30 0.01 12.12
CA LYS A 107 9.68 0.58 13.42
C LYS A 107 9.50 2.11 13.49
N ARG A 108 9.15 2.76 12.37
CA ARG A 108 8.97 4.21 12.33
C ARG A 108 7.58 4.61 12.80
N GLU A 109 7.50 5.74 13.49
CA GLU A 109 6.24 6.36 13.90
C GLU A 109 5.83 7.51 12.97
N LYS A 110 6.79 8.12 12.29
CA LYS A 110 6.60 9.29 11.42
C LYS A 110 7.48 9.26 10.18
N GLY A 111 7.06 9.99 9.16
CA GLY A 111 7.78 10.20 7.91
C GLY A 111 6.85 10.84 6.87
N TYR A 112 7.27 10.81 5.61
CA TYR A 112 6.54 11.37 4.49
C TYR A 112 5.55 10.36 3.90
N ILE A 113 4.57 10.91 3.17
CA ILE A 113 3.74 10.18 2.22
C ILE A 113 4.36 10.36 0.84
N GLY A 114 4.53 9.26 0.09
CA GLY A 114 5.12 9.29 -1.25
C GLY A 114 4.30 8.48 -2.25
N PHE A 115 4.23 8.96 -3.49
CA PHE A 115 3.75 8.15 -4.62
C PHE A 115 4.98 7.59 -5.33
N LEU A 116 5.11 6.26 -5.36
CA LEU A 116 6.40 5.62 -5.62
C LEU A 116 6.75 5.56 -7.11
N GLY A 117 5.75 5.36 -7.97
CA GLY A 117 5.95 5.39 -9.42
C GLY A 117 6.80 4.23 -9.96
N HIS A 118 6.16 3.15 -10.42
CA HIS A 118 6.87 1.98 -10.98
C HIS A 118 6.77 1.91 -12.51
N GLY A 119 6.99 3.04 -13.19
CA GLY A 119 7.11 3.10 -14.66
C GLY A 119 5.82 2.86 -15.45
N THR A 120 4.67 2.78 -14.79
CA THR A 120 3.35 2.64 -15.44
C THR A 120 2.45 3.82 -15.09
N ARG A 121 1.48 4.12 -15.96
CA ARG A 121 0.54 5.23 -15.74
C ARG A 121 -0.50 4.85 -14.69
N VAL A 122 -0.54 5.63 -13.62
CA VAL A 122 -1.62 5.64 -12.63
C VAL A 122 -2.11 7.07 -12.48
N GLU A 123 -3.42 7.24 -12.34
CA GLU A 123 -4.04 8.55 -12.13
C GLU A 123 -4.57 8.67 -10.70
N PHE A 124 -4.21 9.75 -10.02
CA PHE A 124 -4.65 10.08 -8.67
C PHE A 124 -5.54 11.33 -8.68
N ARG A 125 -6.53 11.38 -7.79
CA ARG A 125 -7.36 12.57 -7.55
C ARG A 125 -7.93 12.52 -6.14
N ASN A 126 -8.45 13.65 -5.66
CA ASN A 126 -9.08 13.77 -4.33
C ASN A 126 -8.16 13.34 -3.17
N ILE A 127 -6.86 13.64 -3.30
CA ILE A 127 -5.87 13.35 -2.25
C ILE A 127 -6.13 14.29 -1.08
N ARG A 128 -6.37 13.73 0.10
CA ARG A 128 -6.66 14.45 1.34
C ARG A 128 -5.91 13.79 2.48
N ILE A 129 -5.50 14.58 3.44
CA ILE A 129 -4.80 14.11 4.64
C ILE A 129 -5.53 14.69 5.85
N LYS A 130 -5.78 13.84 6.84
CA LYS A 130 -6.27 14.23 8.16
C LYS A 130 -5.27 13.75 9.20
N GLU A 131 -4.73 14.68 9.97
CA GLU A 131 -3.94 14.34 11.14
C GLU A 131 -4.83 13.74 12.22
N LEU A 132 -4.38 12.63 12.82
CA LEU A 132 -5.06 11.95 13.91
C LEU A 132 -4.45 12.40 15.24
N LYS A 133 -5.29 12.54 16.27
CA LYS A 133 -4.80 12.77 17.63
C LYS A 133 -4.15 11.48 18.14
N GLN A 134 -2.99 11.62 18.76
CA GLN A 134 -2.26 10.53 19.43
C GLN A 134 -2.97 10.14 20.73
#